data_AF-A0A0E2BC13-F1
#
_entry.id   AF-A0A0E2BC13-F1
#
_cell.length_a   1.000
_cell.length_b   1.000
_cell.length_c   1.000
_cell.angle_alpha   90.00
_cell.angle_beta   90.00
_cell.angle_gamma   90.00
#
_symmetry.space_group_name_H-M   'P 1'
#
loop_
_entity.id
_entity.type
_entity.pdbx_description
1 polymer ?
#
loop_
_entity_poly.entity_id
_entity_poly.type
_entity_poly.pdbx_seq_one_letter_code
_entity_poly.pdbx_strand_id
1 'polypeptide(L)' 'MDLTSIFCAIDDYCTQQKINWNGKILSPVAGKRNRKFQLSLSEVATIVVYFHLSHYREFKNFYLIEIKRI' A
#
# COMPACT_ATOMS: atom_id res chain seq x y z
N MET A 1 9.48 -1.07 16.16
CA MET A 1 9.52 0.06 15.21
C MET A 1 8.21 0.81 15.34
N ASP A 2 8.26 2.14 15.34
CA ASP A 2 7.06 2.99 15.38
C ASP A 2 6.36 3.02 14.02
N LEU A 3 5.02 2.98 14.00
CA LEU A 3 4.21 2.92 12.79
C LEU A 3 4.39 4.18 11.94
N THR A 4 4.50 5.34 12.58
CA THR A 4 4.74 6.62 11.91
C THR A 4 6.07 6.58 11.15
N SER A 5 7.11 6.04 11.78
CA SER A 5 8.43 5.90 11.16
C SER A 5 8.40 4.98 9.93
N ILE A 6 7.65 3.88 9.99
CA ILE A 6 7.44 2.98 8.85
C ILE A 6 6.67 3.69 7.73
N PHE A 7 5.59 4.40 8.08
CA PHE A 7 4.79 5.14 7.11
C PHE A 7 5.61 6.21 6.40
N CYS A 8 6.39 7.02 7.13
CA CYS A 8 7.26 8.04 6.54
C CYS A 8 8.26 7.45 5.53
N ALA A 9 8.95 6.36 5.90
CA ALA A 9 9.90 5.70 4.99
C ALA A 9 9.22 5.16 3.73
N ILE A 10 8.01 4.62 3.85
CA ILE A 10 7.22 4.11 2.73
C ILE A 10 6.71 5.25 1.83
N ASP A 11 6.29 6.37 2.42
CA ASP A 11 5.77 7.52 1.67
C ASP A 11 6.89 8.21 0.87
N ASP A 12 8.07 8.40 1.47
CA ASP A 12 9.26 8.90 0.77
C ASP A 12 9.62 8.00 -0.42
N TYR A 13 9.60 6.68 -0.22
CA TYR A 13 9.85 5.71 -1.29
C TYR A 13 8.80 5.77 -2.40
N CYS A 14 7.51 5.83 -2.05
CA CYS A 14 6.42 5.94 -3.02
C CYS A 14 6.49 7.25 -3.82
N THR A 15 6.88 8.34 -3.18
CA THR A 15 7.08 9.65 -3.82
C THR A 15 8.21 9.59 -4.84
N GLN A 16 9.36 9.01 -4.47
CA GLN A 16 10.48 8.81 -5.39
C GLN A 16 10.12 7.87 -6.55
N GLN A 17 9.36 6.81 -6.29
CA GLN A 17 8.93 5.88 -7.33
C GLN A 17 7.89 6.47 -8.31
N LYS A 18 6.95 7.29 -7.83
CA LYS A 18 5.98 7.97 -8.71
C LYS A 18 6.69 8.79 -9.79
N ILE A 19 7.80 9.43 -9.46
CA ILE A 19 8.62 10.19 -10.41
C ILE A 19 9.25 9.25 -11.47
N ASN A 20 9.67 8.06 -11.06
CA ASN A 20 10.39 7.11 -11.91
C ASN A 20 9.48 6.14 -12.71
N TRP A 21 8.16 6.12 -12.44
CA TRP A 21 7.22 5.17 -13.05
C TRP A 21 6.75 5.53 -14.45
N ASN A 22 6.99 6.75 -14.93
CA ASN A 22 6.56 7.19 -16.28
C ASN A 22 7.14 6.35 -17.43
N GLY A 23 8.18 5.54 -17.21
CA GLY A 23 8.79 4.69 -18.24
C GLY A 23 8.58 3.17 -18.11
N LYS A 24 7.89 2.68 -17.08
CA LYS A 24 7.85 1.22 -16.75
C LYS A 24 6.45 0.61 -16.61
N ILE A 25 5.41 1.34 -17.00
CA ILE A 25 4.04 0.83 -16.91
C ILE A 25 3.79 -0.12 -18.09
N LEU A 26 3.46 -1.38 -17.77
CA LEU A 26 2.96 -2.33 -18.77
C LEU A 26 1.79 -1.71 -19.52
N SER A 27 1.75 -1.92 -20.84
CA SER A 27 0.67 -1.44 -21.69
C SER A 27 -0.70 -1.81 -21.08
N PRO A 28 -1.65 -0.86 -21.04
CA PRO A 28 -2.94 -1.10 -20.42
C PRO A 28 -3.63 -2.28 -21.10
N VAL A 29 -3.93 -3.33 -20.34
CA VAL A 29 -4.74 -4.45 -20.80
C VAL A 29 -6.15 -3.95 -21.12
N ALA A 30 -6.68 -4.30 -22.29
CA ALA A 30 -8.04 -3.97 -22.70
C ALA A 30 -9.05 -4.50 -21.67
N GLY A 31 -10.03 -3.66 -21.29
CA GLY A 31 -11.03 -4.02 -20.27
C GLY A 31 -10.64 -3.69 -18.83
N LYS A 32 -9.59 -2.90 -18.58
CA LYS A 32 -9.28 -2.41 -17.23
C LYS A 32 -10.44 -1.61 -16.63
N ARG A 33 -10.81 -1.99 -15.40
CA ARG A 33 -11.84 -1.30 -14.62
C ARG A 33 -11.31 0.08 -14.19
N ASN A 34 -11.84 1.15 -14.79
CA ASN A 34 -11.46 2.53 -14.47
C ASN A 34 -12.15 3.01 -13.18
N ARG A 35 -11.71 2.51 -12.02
CA ARG A 35 -12.20 2.97 -10.72
C ARG A 35 -11.08 3.75 -10.03
N LYS A 36 -11.43 4.92 -9.48
CA LYS A 36 -10.50 5.64 -8.60
C LYS A 36 -10.19 4.77 -7.39
N PHE A 37 -8.90 4.57 -7.12
CA PHE A 37 -8.45 3.98 -5.86
C PHE A 37 -8.82 4.92 -4.71
N GLN A 38 -9.27 4.35 -3.59
CA GLN A 38 -9.58 5.11 -2.37
C GLN A 38 -8.37 5.24 -1.45
N LEU A 39 -7.35 4.41 -1.66
CA LEU A 39 -6.09 4.44 -0.94
C LEU A 39 -4.96 4.80 -1.91
N SER A 40 -4.04 5.61 -1.43
CA SER A 40 -2.75 5.89 -2.06
C SER A 40 -1.84 4.65 -2.02
N LEU A 41 -0.80 4.67 -2.86
CA LEU A 41 0.18 3.59 -2.90
C LEU A 41 0.93 3.41 -1.57
N SER A 42 1.25 4.52 -0.89
CA SER A 42 1.95 4.50 0.39
C SER A 42 1.08 3.91 1.50
N GLU A 43 -0.22 4.22 1.52
CA GLU A 43 -1.17 3.57 2.45
C GLU A 43 -1.25 2.07 2.21
N VAL A 44 -1.39 1.63 0.95
CA VAL A 44 -1.45 0.21 0.61
C VAL A 44 -0.16 -0.52 1.02
N ALA A 45 1.00 0.05 0.70
CA ALA A 45 2.30 -0.52 1.06
C ALA A 45 2.47 -0.59 2.59
N THR A 46 2.04 0.44 3.31
CA THR A 46 2.09 0.46 4.78
C THR A 46 1.22 -0.63 5.39
N ILE A 47 -0.01 -0.81 4.90
CA ILE A 47 -0.90 -1.90 5.36
C ILE A 47 -0.24 -3.27 5.18
N VAL A 48 0.41 -3.51 4.04
CA VAL A 48 1.07 -4.80 3.74
C VAL A 48 2.30 -5.01 4.63
N VAL A 49 3.16 -4.00 4.77
CA VAL A 49 4.34 -4.10 5.66
C VAL A 49 3.91 -4.30 7.11
N TYR A 50 2.91 -3.52 7.57
CA TYR A 50 2.40 -3.63 8.92
C TYR A 50 1.78 -5.00 9.19
N PHE A 51 1.08 -5.59 8.22
CA PHE A 51 0.60 -6.98 8.32
C PHE A 51 1.73 -7.97 8.62
N HIS A 52 2.82 -7.91 7.84
CA HIS A 52 3.96 -8.80 8.01
C HIS A 52 4.67 -8.61 9.35
N LEU A 53 4.74 -7.38 9.85
CA LEU A 53 5.33 -7.05 11.14
C LEU A 53 4.43 -7.43 12.33
N SER A 54 3.11 -7.53 12.12
CA SER A 54 2.14 -7.80 13.18
C SER A 54 1.97 -9.29 13.51
N HIS A 55 2.68 -10.18 12.81
CA HIS A 55 2.65 -11.63 13.02
C HIS A 55 1.26 -12.30 12.92
N TYR A 56 0.29 -11.64 12.29
CA TYR A 56 -0.99 -12.26 11.98
C TYR A 56 -0.81 -13.34 10.94
N ARG A 57 -1.46 -14.49 11.15
CA ARG A 57 -1.47 -15.59 10.19
C ARG A 57 -2.31 -15.29 8.95
N GLU A 58 -3.46 -14.64 9.16
CA GLU A 58 -4.46 -14.39 8.12
C GLU A 58 -4.63 -12.88 7.88
N PHE A 59 -4.38 -12.44 6.65
CA PHE A 59 -4.52 -11.03 6.25
C PHE A 59 -5.94 -10.50 6.50
N LYS A 60 -6.96 -11.32 6.27
CA LYS A 60 -8.36 -10.92 6.47
C LYS A 60 -8.65 -10.55 7.92
N ASN A 61 -8.13 -11.33 8.88
CA ASN A 61 -8.34 -11.06 10.30
C ASN A 61 -7.60 -9.79 10.72
N PHE A 62 -6.34 -9.65 10.32
CA PHE A 62 -5.56 -8.42 10.51
C PHE A 62 -6.31 -7.19 9.98
N TYR A 63 -6.77 -7.23 8.72
CA TYR A 63 -7.43 -6.10 8.09
C TYR A 63 -8.73 -5.72 8.81
N LEU A 64 -9.53 -6.69 9.22
CA LEU A 64 -10.79 -6.43 9.92
C LEU A 64 -10.60 -5.88 11.35
N ILE A 65 -9.54 -6.31 12.04
CA ILE A 65 -9.28 -5.95 13.44
C ILE A 65 -8.52 -4.62 13.53
N GLU A 66 -7.45 -4.46 12.75
CA GLU A 66 -6.49 -3.35 12.89
C GLU A 66 -6.78 -2.19 11.94
N ILE A 67 -7.23 -2.46 10.71
CA ILE A 67 -7.34 -1.42 9.66
C ILE A 67 -8.76 -0.91 9.52
N LYS A 68 -9.74 -1.80 9.30
CA LYS A 68 -11.15 -1.42 9.07
C LYS A 68 -11.83 -0.79 10.28
N ARG A 69 -11.25 -1.01 11.46
CA ARG A 69 -11.78 -0.50 12.72
C ARG A 69 -11.45 0.99 12.94
N ILE A 70 -10.47 1.52 12.20
CA ILE A 70 -10.09 2.94 12.16
C ILE A 70 -11.00 3.65 11.15
#